data_AF-A0ABC8UG09-F1
#
_entry.id   AF-A0ABC8UG09-F1
#
_cell.length_a   1.000
_cell.length_b   1.000
_cell.length_c   1.000
_cell.angle_alpha   90.00
_cell.angle_beta   90.00
_cell.angle_gamma   90.00
#
_symmetry.space_group_name_H-M   'P 1'
#
loop_
_entity.id
_entity.type
_entity.pdbx_description
1 polymer ?
#
loop_
_entity_poly.entity_id
_entity_poly.type
_entity_poly.pdbx_seq_one_letter_code
_entity_poly.pdbx_strand_id
1 'polypeptide(L)'
;MGTLHRVDTTRWSSHFESICGLIDMYDAIISVFECMVNEGSSNTIREKTGGSLMAMKSFDFIFILHLMHKIIGITNMLCWALRHKSLNILNAMNLVSSTKSLLQTLRAEGFDYLLHHVKSVCMKFDVGIPDMSTQYKGSRRSCQQNDNITVDHHYHMDLFNATIDHQLEELHSRFNEKTMELFMLSSALDPRDNFKSFNPDRICLLVEKFSAADFDRQDMHHLKCQLYHYQFDVVRNERF
;
A
#
# COMPACT_ATOMS: atom_id res chain seq x y z
N MET A 1 -21.90 -21.43 -8.67
CA MET A 1 -22.61 -20.17 -8.37
C MET A 1 -21.65 -19.29 -7.59
N GLY A 2 -20.96 -18.37 -8.26
CA GLY A 2 -19.96 -17.50 -7.66
C GLY A 2 -20.64 -16.33 -6.95
N THR A 3 -20.36 -16.15 -5.67
CA THR A 3 -20.86 -15.04 -4.89
C THR A 3 -20.10 -13.78 -5.30
N LEU A 4 -20.75 -12.89 -6.05
CA LEU A 4 -20.18 -11.59 -6.39
C LEU A 4 -20.08 -10.76 -5.10
N HIS A 5 -18.86 -10.54 -4.63
CA HIS A 5 -18.59 -9.70 -3.46
C HIS A 5 -19.07 -8.27 -3.71
N ARG A 6 -19.73 -7.69 -2.69
CA ARG A 6 -20.30 -6.34 -2.73
C ARG A 6 -19.20 -5.29 -2.92
N VAL A 7 -19.37 -4.41 -3.91
CA VAL A 7 -18.46 -3.30 -4.23
C VAL A 7 -18.60 -2.20 -3.17
N ASP A 8 -18.06 -2.44 -1.98
CA ASP A 8 -17.80 -1.43 -0.93
C ASP A 8 -16.38 -1.57 -0.34
N THR A 9 -15.49 -2.33 -1.00
CA THR A 9 -14.06 -2.38 -0.69
C THR A 9 -13.34 -1.35 -1.54
N THR A 10 -12.58 -0.42 -0.94
CA THR A 10 -11.79 0.55 -1.72
C THR A 10 -10.92 -0.18 -2.74
N ARG A 11 -10.68 0.45 -3.90
CA ARG A 11 -9.90 -0.07 -5.02
C ARG A 11 -8.66 -0.87 -4.58
N TRP A 12 -7.88 -0.37 -3.61
CA TRP A 12 -6.66 -1.02 -3.10
C TRP A 12 -6.81 -2.43 -2.51
N SER A 13 -7.84 -2.70 -1.69
CA SER A 13 -8.02 -4.07 -1.17
C SER A 13 -8.56 -5.01 -2.24
N SER A 14 -9.39 -4.50 -3.17
CA SER A 14 -9.78 -5.27 -4.34
C SER A 14 -8.57 -5.60 -5.22
N HIS A 15 -7.59 -4.69 -5.35
CA HIS A 15 -6.33 -4.96 -6.05
C HIS A 15 -5.48 -6.02 -5.36
N PHE A 16 -5.39 -6.00 -4.03
CA PHE A 16 -4.66 -7.05 -3.29
C PHE A 16 -5.29 -8.42 -3.49
N GLU A 17 -6.61 -8.55 -3.27
CA GLU A 17 -7.33 -9.82 -3.49
C GLU A 17 -7.22 -10.30 -4.95
N SER A 18 -7.23 -9.38 -5.91
CA SER A 18 -7.05 -9.73 -7.33
C SER A 18 -5.65 -10.26 -7.62
N ILE A 19 -4.61 -9.68 -7.01
CA ILE A 19 -3.23 -10.15 -7.16
C ILE A 19 -3.05 -11.52 -6.50
N CYS A 20 -3.57 -11.71 -5.29
CA CYS A 20 -3.56 -13.01 -4.62
C CYS A 20 -4.26 -14.07 -5.47
N GLY A 21 -5.49 -13.79 -5.93
CA GLY A 21 -6.22 -14.70 -6.80
C GLY A 21 -5.51 -15.00 -8.11
N LEU A 22 -4.82 -14.02 -8.71
CA LEU A 22 -4.02 -14.24 -9.92
C LEU A 22 -2.81 -15.14 -9.65
N ILE A 23 -2.13 -14.98 -8.51
CA ILE A 23 -1.01 -15.85 -8.10
C ILE A 23 -1.52 -17.27 -7.83
N ASP A 24 -2.60 -17.40 -7.08
CA ASP A 24 -3.17 -18.70 -6.68
C ASP A 24 -3.68 -19.49 -7.90
N MET A 25 -4.32 -18.80 -8.85
CA MET A 25 -4.85 -19.42 -10.06
C MET A 25 -3.89 -19.42 -11.24
N TYR A 26 -2.63 -18.96 -11.06
CA TYR A 26 -1.72 -18.73 -12.18
C TYR A 26 -1.55 -19.96 -13.07
N ASP A 27 -1.36 -21.13 -12.47
CA ASP A 27 -1.18 -22.42 -13.15
C ASP A 27 -2.40 -22.79 -14.02
N ALA A 28 -3.60 -22.64 -13.44
CA ALA A 28 -4.86 -22.88 -14.14
C ALA A 28 -5.07 -21.90 -15.29
N ILE A 29 -4.74 -20.62 -15.09
CA ILE A 29 -4.86 -19.59 -16.14
C ILE A 29 -3.92 -19.90 -17.31
N ILE A 30 -2.65 -20.22 -17.04
CA ILE A 30 -1.68 -20.59 -18.07
C ILE A 30 -2.18 -21.81 -18.85
N SER A 31 -2.62 -22.86 -18.15
CA SER A 31 -3.15 -24.08 -18.78
C SER A 31 -4.34 -23.80 -19.71
N VAL A 32 -5.31 -23.00 -19.24
CA VAL A 32 -6.49 -22.62 -20.04
C VAL A 32 -6.09 -21.81 -21.25
N PHE A 33 -5.15 -20.88 -21.11
CA PHE A 33 -4.68 -20.05 -22.22
C PHE A 33 -3.93 -20.87 -23.26
N GLU A 34 -3.09 -21.83 -22.84
CA GLU A 34 -2.42 -22.77 -23.72
C GLU A 34 -3.42 -23.64 -24.51
N CYS A 35 -4.44 -24.20 -23.84
CA CYS A 35 -5.54 -24.92 -24.50
C CYS A 35 -6.25 -24.04 -25.53
N MET A 36 -6.60 -22.80 -25.18
CA MET A 36 -7.30 -21.88 -26.10
C MET A 36 -6.45 -21.51 -27.33
N VAL A 37 -5.14 -21.39 -27.19
CA VAL A 37 -4.23 -21.10 -28.31
C VAL A 37 -4.12 -22.30 -29.26
N ASN A 38 -4.09 -23.52 -28.70
CA ASN A 38 -3.92 -24.76 -29.45
C ASN A 38 -5.23 -25.24 -30.10
N GLU A 39 -6.37 -25.11 -29.40
CA GLU A 39 -7.65 -25.73 -29.77
C GLU A 39 -8.74 -24.71 -30.15
N GLY A 40 -8.44 -23.41 -30.09
CA GLY A 40 -9.42 -22.35 -30.31
C GLY A 40 -10.09 -22.40 -31.69
N SER A 41 -11.42 -22.26 -31.73
CA SER A 41 -12.20 -22.27 -32.97
C SER A 41 -12.12 -20.96 -33.78
N SER A 42 -11.69 -19.86 -33.16
CA SER A 42 -11.62 -18.53 -33.77
C SER A 42 -10.19 -17.99 -33.77
N ASN A 43 -9.69 -17.63 -34.96
CA ASN A 43 -8.35 -17.05 -35.13
C ASN A 43 -8.15 -15.76 -34.31
N THR A 44 -9.18 -14.93 -34.18
CA THR A 44 -9.08 -13.67 -33.41
C THR A 44 -8.97 -13.89 -31.90
N ILE A 45 -9.60 -14.95 -31.39
CA ILE A 45 -9.48 -15.35 -29.98
C ILE A 45 -8.09 -15.93 -29.74
N ARG A 46 -7.61 -16.79 -30.64
CA ARG A 46 -6.26 -17.38 -30.55
C ARG A 46 -5.16 -16.33 -30.56
N GLU A 47 -5.23 -15.32 -31.43
CA GLU A 47 -4.24 -14.23 -31.47
C GLU A 47 -4.22 -13.42 -30.18
N LYS A 48 -5.40 -13.03 -29.67
CA LYS A 48 -5.50 -12.27 -28.42
C LYS A 48 -5.00 -13.08 -27.22
N THR A 49 -5.48 -14.31 -27.07
CA THR A 49 -5.07 -15.20 -25.98
C THR A 49 -3.58 -15.52 -26.07
N GLY A 50 -3.04 -15.72 -27.28
CA GLY A 50 -1.61 -15.91 -27.50
C GLY A 50 -0.78 -14.72 -27.04
N GLY A 51 -1.20 -13.49 -27.38
CA GLY A 51 -0.55 -12.27 -26.89
C GLY A 51 -0.59 -12.14 -25.36
N SER A 52 -1.73 -12.39 -24.73
CA SER A 52 -1.86 -12.38 -23.27
C SER A 52 -1.04 -13.46 -22.58
N LEU A 53 -1.00 -14.68 -23.15
CA LEU A 53 -0.18 -15.77 -22.64
C LEU A 53 1.31 -15.42 -22.71
N MET A 54 1.78 -14.84 -23.82
CA MET A 54 3.16 -14.39 -23.95
C MET A 54 3.51 -13.30 -22.95
N ALA A 55 2.59 -12.36 -22.70
CA ALA A 55 2.79 -11.33 -21.69
C ALA A 55 2.85 -11.92 -20.27
N MET A 56 1.97 -12.86 -19.94
CA MET A 56 1.97 -13.53 -18.63
C MET A 56 3.23 -14.40 -18.46
N LYS A 57 3.62 -15.15 -19.48
CA LYS A 57 4.86 -15.94 -19.53
C LYS A 57 6.10 -15.09 -19.87
N SER A 58 6.17 -13.88 -19.31
CA SER A 58 7.36 -13.03 -19.38
C SER A 58 7.96 -12.85 -18.00
N PHE A 59 9.29 -12.71 -17.95
CA PHE A 59 9.98 -12.43 -16.70
C PHE A 59 9.49 -11.11 -16.06
N ASP A 60 9.26 -10.08 -16.89
CA ASP A 60 8.74 -8.78 -16.45
C ASP A 60 7.41 -8.91 -15.70
N PHE A 61 6.45 -9.65 -16.27
CA PHE A 61 5.14 -9.82 -15.67
C PHE A 61 5.22 -10.56 -14.33
N ILE A 62 5.94 -11.68 -14.28
CA ILE A 62 6.11 -12.47 -13.06
C ILE A 62 6.82 -11.63 -11.99
N PHE A 63 7.87 -10.90 -12.35
CA PHE A 63 8.60 -10.02 -11.44
C PHE A 63 7.68 -8.93 -10.86
N ILE A 64 6.97 -8.20 -11.72
CA ILE A 64 6.06 -7.13 -11.29
C ILE A 64 4.92 -7.70 -10.43
N LEU A 65 4.33 -8.83 -10.81
CA LEU A 65 3.24 -9.47 -10.06
C LEU A 65 3.67 -9.78 -8.62
N HIS A 66 4.83 -10.41 -8.45
CA HIS A 66 5.34 -10.77 -7.12
C HIS A 66 5.85 -9.56 -6.33
N LEU A 67 6.44 -8.54 -7.00
CA LEU A 67 6.80 -7.28 -6.36
C LEU A 67 5.56 -6.57 -5.81
N MET A 68 4.52 -6.43 -6.63
CA MET A 68 3.26 -5.79 -6.24
C MET A 68 2.56 -6.57 -5.12
N HIS A 69 2.59 -7.90 -5.16
CA HIS A 69 2.08 -8.73 -4.06
C HIS A 69 2.80 -8.42 -2.73
N LYS A 70 4.13 -8.28 -2.72
CA LYS A 70 4.89 -7.93 -1.51
C LYS A 70 4.56 -6.52 -1.02
N ILE A 71 4.62 -5.53 -1.90
CA ILE A 71 4.40 -4.13 -1.54
C ILE A 71 2.96 -3.90 -1.07
N ILE A 72 1.97 -4.35 -1.85
CA ILE A 72 0.56 -4.20 -1.50
C ILE A 72 0.24 -5.04 -0.25
N GLY A 73 0.85 -6.21 -0.07
CA GLY A 73 0.66 -6.99 1.15
C GLY A 73 1.05 -6.21 2.41
N ILE A 74 2.20 -5.52 2.37
CA ILE A 74 2.65 -4.66 3.48
C ILE A 74 1.69 -3.48 3.69
N THR A 75 1.30 -2.77 2.64
CA THR A 75 0.46 -1.57 2.76
C THR A 75 -1.02 -1.86 3.01
N ASN A 76 -1.53 -3.03 2.60
CA ASN A 76 -2.94 -3.40 2.74
C ASN A 76 -3.35 -3.55 4.21
N MET A 77 -2.45 -3.97 5.10
CA MET A 77 -2.74 -4.02 6.54
C MET A 77 -3.04 -2.63 7.11
N LEU A 78 -2.21 -1.64 6.74
CA LEU A 78 -2.45 -0.24 7.09
C LEU A 78 -3.76 0.27 6.49
N CYS A 79 -3.99 0.01 5.20
CA CYS A 79 -5.22 0.45 4.54
C CYS A 79 -6.47 -0.17 5.15
N TRP A 80 -6.43 -1.44 5.54
CA TRP A 80 -7.52 -2.11 6.24
C TRP A 80 -7.76 -1.45 7.60
N ALA A 81 -6.70 -1.26 8.39
CA ALA A 81 -6.81 -0.71 9.73
C ALA A 81 -7.37 0.71 9.71
N LEU A 82 -6.87 1.59 8.82
CA LEU A 82 -7.35 2.97 8.70
C LEU A 82 -8.82 3.08 8.26
N ARG A 83 -9.39 2.03 7.65
CA ARG A 83 -10.80 2.01 7.25
C ARG A 83 -11.73 1.57 8.37
N HIS A 84 -11.24 0.87 9.38
CA HIS A 84 -12.06 0.40 10.49
C HIS A 84 -12.24 1.49 11.53
N LYS A 85 -13.50 1.89 11.75
CA LYS A 85 -13.89 2.98 12.67
C LYS A 85 -13.50 2.74 14.13
N SER A 86 -13.13 1.51 14.50
CA SER A 86 -12.73 1.14 15.87
C SER A 86 -11.23 1.34 16.15
N LEU A 87 -10.42 1.72 15.16
CA LEU A 87 -8.97 1.83 15.35
C LEU A 87 -8.60 3.05 16.20
N ASN A 88 -7.81 2.84 17.26
CA ASN A 88 -7.29 3.94 18.06
C ASN A 88 -6.25 4.73 17.26
N ILE A 89 -6.29 6.06 17.32
CA ILE A 89 -5.36 6.92 16.59
C ILE A 89 -3.91 6.55 16.91
N LEU A 90 -3.59 6.24 18.17
CA LEU A 90 -2.27 5.75 18.59
C LEU A 90 -1.89 4.44 17.88
N ASN A 91 -2.84 3.50 17.77
CA ASN A 91 -2.63 2.25 17.06
C ASN A 91 -2.44 2.48 15.55
N ALA A 92 -3.17 3.44 14.96
CA ALA A 92 -2.99 3.83 13.57
C ALA A 92 -1.58 4.38 13.31
N MET A 93 -1.07 5.20 14.21
CA MET A 93 0.29 5.74 14.11
C MET A 93 1.36 4.66 14.22
N ASN A 94 1.20 3.72 15.15
CA ASN A 94 2.09 2.56 15.25
C ASN A 94 2.07 1.71 13.98
N LEU A 95 0.91 1.54 13.35
CA LEU A 95 0.79 0.83 12.08
C LEU A 95 1.48 1.58 10.94
N VAL A 96 1.37 2.91 10.86
CA VAL A 96 2.11 3.71 9.88
C VAL A 96 3.62 3.50 10.05
N SER A 97 4.13 3.59 11.28
CA SER A 97 5.55 3.37 11.57
C SER A 97 6.01 1.96 11.23
N SER A 98 5.22 0.94 11.59
CA SER A 98 5.52 -0.46 11.27
C SER A 98 5.51 -0.71 9.76
N THR A 99 4.56 -0.11 9.04
CA THR A 99 4.47 -0.21 7.57
C THR A 99 5.69 0.41 6.89
N LYS A 100 6.12 1.60 7.34
CA LYS A 100 7.35 2.25 6.86
C LYS A 100 8.58 1.37 7.11
N SER A 101 8.71 0.82 8.32
CA SER A 101 9.81 -0.09 8.66
C SER A 101 9.83 -1.34 7.80
N LEU A 102 8.67 -1.97 7.56
CA LEU A 102 8.57 -3.17 6.72
C LEU A 102 8.95 -2.89 5.26
N LEU A 103 8.54 -1.74 4.71
CA LEU A 103 8.96 -1.31 3.37
C LEU A 103 10.46 -1.05 3.30
N GLN A 104 11.04 -0.41 4.32
CA GLN A 104 12.49 -0.19 4.40
C GLN A 104 13.28 -1.51 4.50
N THR A 105 12.82 -2.47 5.31
CA THR A 105 13.41 -3.80 5.39
C THR A 105 13.30 -4.54 4.05
N LEU A 106 12.13 -4.49 3.40
CA LEU A 106 11.94 -5.06 2.07
C LEU A 106 12.94 -4.44 1.08
N ARG A 107 13.12 -3.12 1.11
CA ARG A 107 14.07 -2.41 0.26
C ARG A 107 15.52 -2.82 0.49
N ALA A 108 15.92 -2.99 1.75
CA ALA A 108 17.31 -3.24 2.13
C ALA A 108 17.74 -4.70 1.89
N GLU A 109 16.84 -5.66 2.12
CA GLU A 109 17.18 -7.08 2.22
C GLU A 109 16.32 -7.97 1.31
N GLY A 110 15.26 -7.43 0.72
CA GLY A 110 14.22 -8.22 0.05
C GLY A 110 14.48 -8.54 -1.41
N PHE A 111 15.43 -7.86 -2.07
CA PHE A 111 15.64 -8.01 -3.52
C PHE A 111 16.07 -9.44 -3.89
N ASP A 112 17.11 -9.97 -3.25
CA ASP A 112 17.64 -11.31 -3.56
C ASP A 112 16.59 -12.40 -3.31
N TYR A 113 15.82 -12.28 -2.22
CA TYR A 113 14.74 -13.20 -1.91
C TYR A 113 13.64 -13.17 -2.98
N LEU A 114 13.19 -11.97 -3.38
CA LEU A 114 12.20 -11.81 -4.44
C LEU A 114 12.72 -12.37 -5.76
N LEU A 115 13.95 -12.05 -6.14
CA LEU A 115 14.55 -12.49 -7.38
C LEU A 115 14.69 -14.02 -7.43
N HIS A 116 15.14 -14.64 -6.35
CA HIS A 116 15.21 -16.09 -6.25
C HIS A 116 13.82 -16.74 -6.40
N HIS A 117 12.80 -16.19 -5.73
CA HIS A 117 11.43 -16.67 -5.86
C HIS A 117 10.90 -16.54 -7.29
N VAL A 118 11.09 -15.37 -7.93
CA VAL A 118 10.70 -15.14 -9.32
C VAL A 118 11.39 -16.11 -10.26
N LYS A 119 12.70 -16.35 -10.12
CA LYS A 119 13.43 -17.34 -10.92
C LYS A 119 12.83 -18.75 -10.76
N SER A 120 12.48 -19.15 -9.54
CA SER A 120 11.83 -20.44 -9.28
C SER A 120 10.46 -20.56 -9.96
N VAL A 121 9.65 -19.51 -9.92
CA VAL A 121 8.35 -19.46 -10.62
C VAL A 121 8.56 -19.52 -12.14
N CYS A 122 9.52 -18.76 -12.68
CA CYS A 122 9.85 -18.81 -14.11
C CYS A 122 10.27 -20.21 -14.56
N MET A 123 11.13 -20.90 -13.79
CA MET A 123 11.51 -22.29 -14.08
C MET A 123 10.30 -23.24 -14.08
N LYS A 124 9.36 -23.08 -13.14
CA LYS A 124 8.15 -23.90 -13.08
C LYS A 124 7.31 -23.78 -14.37
N PHE A 125 7.23 -22.58 -14.94
CA PHE A 125 6.36 -22.29 -16.09
C PHE A 125 7.12 -22.20 -17.42
N ASP A 126 8.37 -22.65 -17.47
CA ASP A 126 9.26 -22.61 -18.65
C ASP A 126 9.38 -21.20 -19.25
N VAL A 127 9.54 -20.20 -18.37
CA VAL A 127 9.75 -18.80 -18.75
C VAL A 127 11.24 -18.50 -18.80
N GLY A 128 11.70 -17.91 -19.91
CA GLY A 128 13.08 -17.50 -20.08
C GLY A 128 13.53 -16.50 -19.03
N ILE A 129 14.61 -16.83 -18.31
CA ILE A 129 15.24 -15.95 -17.30
C ILE A 129 16.34 -15.13 -18.00
N PRO A 130 16.32 -13.80 -17.90
CA PRO A 130 17.37 -12.97 -18.50
C PRO A 130 18.68 -13.10 -17.73
N ASP A 131 19.80 -12.96 -18.42
CA ASP A 131 21.12 -12.87 -17.80
C ASP A 131 21.31 -11.50 -17.16
N MET A 132 21.43 -11.50 -15.83
CA MET A 132 21.53 -10.31 -14.97
C MET A 132 22.76 -9.45 -15.28
N SER A 133 23.81 -10.05 -15.86
CA SER A 133 25.05 -9.37 -16.22
C SER A 133 25.02 -8.72 -17.61
N THR A 134 24.01 -9.02 -18.42
CA THR A 134 23.89 -8.46 -19.77
C THR A 134 23.40 -7.02 -19.75
N GLN A 135 23.68 -6.32 -20.83
CA GLN A 135 23.15 -4.97 -21.04
C GLN A 135 21.63 -5.02 -21.20
N TYR A 136 20.94 -4.21 -20.41
CA TYR A 136 19.51 -4.03 -20.52
C TYR A 136 19.17 -3.28 -21.82
N LYS A 137 18.48 -3.97 -22.73
CA LYS A 137 17.98 -3.39 -23.98
C LYS A 137 16.50 -3.05 -23.78
N GLY A 138 16.24 -1.88 -23.22
CA GLY A 138 14.87 -1.39 -23.04
C GLY A 138 14.08 -1.31 -24.36
N SER A 139 12.76 -1.28 -24.25
CA SER A 139 11.87 -1.04 -25.39
C SER A 139 12.18 0.32 -26.04
N ARG A 140 12.15 0.38 -27.38
CA ARG A 140 12.66 1.43 -28.31
C ARG A 140 12.40 2.92 -27.98
N ARG A 141 11.67 3.27 -26.92
CA ARG A 141 11.45 4.65 -26.47
C ARG A 141 12.46 5.14 -25.42
N SER A 142 13.26 4.26 -24.81
CA SER A 142 14.28 4.65 -23.81
C SER A 142 15.67 4.92 -24.40
N CYS A 143 15.83 4.95 -25.73
CA CYS A 143 17.10 5.13 -26.45
C CYS A 143 17.81 6.49 -26.24
N GLN A 144 17.44 7.28 -25.22
CA GLN A 144 18.10 8.55 -24.90
C GLN A 144 19.00 8.50 -23.66
N GLN A 145 19.07 7.38 -22.94
CA GLN A 145 20.06 7.20 -21.87
C GLN A 145 21.21 6.31 -22.35
N ASN A 146 22.39 6.92 -22.44
CA ASN A 146 23.63 6.40 -23.01
C ASN A 146 24.41 5.48 -22.04
N ASP A 147 23.76 4.98 -21.00
CA ASP A 147 24.43 4.22 -19.94
C ASP A 147 24.30 2.72 -20.21
N ASN A 148 25.42 1.99 -20.10
CA ASN A 148 25.47 0.52 -20.13
C ASN A 148 24.81 -0.05 -18.86
N ILE A 149 23.51 0.15 -18.70
CA ILE A 149 22.72 -0.36 -17.57
C ILE A 149 22.62 -1.88 -17.70
N THR A 150 22.92 -2.61 -16.63
CA THR A 150 22.75 -4.07 -16.58
C THR A 150 21.30 -4.45 -16.31
N VAL A 151 20.90 -5.65 -16.70
CA VAL A 151 19.57 -6.19 -16.37
C VAL A 151 19.34 -6.22 -14.86
N ASP A 152 20.36 -6.56 -14.07
CA ASP A 152 20.30 -6.49 -12.60
C ASP A 152 19.93 -5.08 -12.11
N HIS A 153 20.63 -4.06 -12.61
CA HIS A 153 20.38 -2.68 -12.22
C HIS A 153 18.96 -2.25 -12.56
N HIS A 154 18.45 -2.64 -13.73
CA HIS A 154 17.08 -2.32 -14.11
C HIS A 154 16.05 -2.89 -13.13
N TYR A 155 16.12 -4.19 -12.82
CA TYR A 155 15.15 -4.79 -11.90
C TYR A 155 15.35 -4.34 -10.45
N HIS A 156 16.59 -4.16 -10.01
CA HIS A 156 16.91 -3.79 -8.63
C HIS A 156 16.69 -2.30 -8.35
N MET A 157 17.30 -1.43 -9.14
CA MET A 157 17.27 0.02 -8.89
C MET A 157 16.03 0.65 -9.50
N ASP A 158 15.81 0.47 -10.80
CA ASP A 158 14.77 1.22 -11.54
C ASP A 158 13.36 0.72 -11.26
N LEU A 159 13.22 -0.56 -10.89
CA LEU A 159 11.91 -1.15 -10.61
C LEU A 159 11.70 -1.42 -9.12
N PHE A 160 12.50 -2.29 -8.50
CA PHE A 160 12.30 -2.71 -7.11
C PHE A 160 12.46 -1.54 -6.13
N ASN A 161 13.63 -0.89 -6.12
CA ASN A 161 13.91 0.23 -5.22
C ASN A 161 13.02 1.43 -5.54
N ALA A 162 12.93 1.84 -6.80
CA ALA A 162 12.09 2.99 -7.20
C ALA A 162 10.62 2.82 -6.79
N THR A 163 10.05 1.62 -6.93
CA THR A 163 8.65 1.38 -6.54
C THR A 163 8.49 1.46 -5.01
N ILE A 164 9.41 0.89 -4.23
CA ILE A 164 9.35 0.94 -2.77
C ILE A 164 9.59 2.37 -2.28
N ASP A 165 10.56 3.08 -2.84
CA ASP A 165 10.89 4.46 -2.50
C ASP A 165 9.69 5.38 -2.76
N HIS A 166 8.97 5.17 -3.87
CA HIS A 166 7.73 5.91 -4.14
C HIS A 166 6.64 5.64 -3.09
N GLN A 167 6.47 4.39 -2.63
CA GLN A 167 5.51 4.08 -1.56
C GLN A 167 5.92 4.70 -0.22
N LEU A 168 7.21 4.70 0.09
CA LEU A 168 7.74 5.35 1.29
C LEU A 168 7.52 6.86 1.23
N GLU A 169 7.80 7.50 0.10
CA GLU A 169 7.58 8.93 -0.11
C GLU A 169 6.11 9.32 0.07
N GLU A 170 5.17 8.56 -0.52
CA GLU A 170 3.74 8.75 -0.31
C GLU A 170 3.34 8.66 1.17
N LEU A 171 3.86 7.66 1.88
CA LEU A 171 3.61 7.51 3.32
C LEU A 171 4.24 8.63 4.14
N HIS A 172 5.42 9.12 3.78
CA HIS A 172 6.08 10.23 4.45
C HIS A 172 5.34 11.55 4.23
N SER A 173 4.89 11.81 3.00
CA SER A 173 4.12 13.01 2.64
C SER A 173 2.79 13.06 3.38
N ARG A 174 2.03 11.95 3.36
CA ARG A 174 0.71 11.86 4.01
C ARG A 174 0.79 11.87 5.53
N PHE A 175 1.74 11.13 6.10
CA PHE A 175 1.95 11.00 7.55
C PHE A 175 3.27 11.66 7.96
N ASN A 176 3.38 12.96 7.65
CA ASN A 176 4.48 13.81 8.09
C ASN A 176 4.30 14.23 9.56
N GLU A 177 5.32 14.85 10.14
CA GLU A 177 5.32 15.26 11.56
C GLU A 177 4.11 16.12 11.94
N LYS A 178 3.72 17.07 11.08
CA LYS A 178 2.56 17.95 11.31
C LYS A 178 1.25 17.16 11.33
N THR A 179 1.06 16.25 10.38
CA THR A 179 -0.13 15.38 10.35
C THR A 179 -0.16 14.43 11.55
N MET A 180 0.99 13.90 11.96
CA MET A 180 1.10 13.03 13.13
C MET A 180 0.81 13.79 14.42
N GLU A 181 1.30 15.03 14.55
CA GLU A 181 0.98 15.90 15.68
C GLU A 181 -0.52 16.23 15.73
N LEU A 182 -1.13 16.56 14.58
CA LEU A 182 -2.56 16.77 14.47
C LEU A 182 -3.36 15.58 15.00
N PHE A 183 -3.00 14.36 14.58
CA PHE A 183 -3.65 13.14 15.03
C PHE A 183 -3.43 12.88 16.52
N MET A 184 -2.20 13.07 17.03
CA MET A 184 -1.89 12.94 18.45
C MET A 184 -2.75 13.86 19.32
N LEU A 185 -2.89 15.13 18.94
CA LEU A 185 -3.73 16.07 19.68
C LEU A 185 -5.23 15.74 19.52
N SER A 186 -5.66 15.34 18.33
CA SER A 186 -7.04 14.90 18.07
C SER A 186 -7.45 13.65 18.86
N SER A 187 -6.48 12.84 19.32
CA SER A 187 -6.78 11.70 20.21
C SER A 187 -7.42 12.10 21.54
N ALA A 188 -7.28 13.37 21.96
CA ALA A 188 -8.00 13.91 23.11
C ALA A 188 -9.51 14.04 22.89
N LEU A 189 -9.98 13.96 21.64
CA LEU A 189 -11.41 14.01 21.30
C LEU A 189 -12.01 12.61 21.09
N ASP A 190 -11.26 11.55 21.40
CA ASP A 190 -11.71 10.17 21.24
C ASP A 190 -12.84 9.82 22.23
N PRO A 191 -14.05 9.48 21.75
CA PRO A 191 -15.17 9.17 22.61
C PRO A 191 -15.11 7.79 23.25
N ARG A 192 -14.16 6.93 22.84
CA ARG A 192 -14.03 5.57 23.39
C ARG A 192 -13.67 5.59 24.88
N ASP A 193 -14.01 4.49 25.55
CA ASP A 193 -13.74 4.27 26.98
C ASP A 193 -14.24 5.44 27.85
N ASN A 194 -15.45 5.95 27.56
CA ASN A 194 -16.06 7.12 28.22
C ASN A 194 -15.15 8.35 28.21
N PHE A 195 -14.61 8.71 27.04
CA PHE A 195 -13.74 9.87 26.87
C PHE A 195 -12.49 9.85 27.77
N LYS A 196 -11.95 8.67 28.09
CA LYS A 196 -10.76 8.52 28.97
C LYS A 196 -9.54 9.32 28.49
N SER A 197 -9.40 9.50 27.18
CA SER A 197 -8.30 10.26 26.56
C SER A 197 -8.50 11.78 26.62
N PHE A 198 -9.66 12.25 27.10
CA PHE A 198 -10.03 13.67 27.06
C PHE A 198 -9.12 14.54 27.91
N ASN A 199 -8.56 15.56 27.26
CA ASN A 199 -7.62 16.48 27.86
C ASN A 199 -7.85 17.90 27.32
N PRO A 200 -8.42 18.81 28.14
CA PRO A 200 -8.69 20.19 27.74
C PRO A 200 -7.48 20.93 27.20
N ASP A 201 -6.31 20.79 27.84
CA ASP A 201 -5.11 21.52 27.43
C ASP A 201 -4.58 21.03 26.07
N ARG A 202 -4.67 19.72 25.78
CA ARG A 202 -4.34 19.18 24.43
C ARG A 202 -5.29 19.69 23.36
N ILE A 203 -6.58 19.86 23.67
CA ILE A 203 -7.57 20.40 22.74
C ILE A 203 -7.32 21.90 22.51
N CYS A 204 -6.98 22.66 23.54
CA CYS A 204 -6.56 24.06 23.37
C CYS A 204 -5.31 24.15 22.47
N LEU A 205 -4.29 23.31 22.71
CA LEU A 205 -3.09 23.22 21.87
C LEU A 205 -3.42 22.85 20.42
N LEU A 206 -4.40 21.98 20.20
CA LEU A 206 -4.88 21.63 18.85
C LEU A 206 -5.42 22.86 18.12
N VAL A 207 -6.30 23.63 18.78
CA VAL A 207 -6.89 24.84 18.20
C VAL A 207 -5.82 25.90 17.95
N GLU A 208 -4.92 26.12 18.91
CA GLU A 208 -3.82 27.07 18.76
C GLU A 208 -2.87 26.74 17.61
N LYS A 209 -2.64 25.46 17.31
CA LYS A 209 -1.71 25.05 16.25
C LYS A 209 -2.35 24.95 14.87
N PHE A 210 -3.61 24.54 14.79
CA PHE A 210 -4.26 24.15 13.54
C PHE A 210 -5.46 25.01 13.14
N SER A 211 -5.99 25.81 14.06
CA SER A 211 -7.17 26.66 13.86
C SER A 211 -7.00 28.07 14.46
N ALA A 212 -5.76 28.55 14.62
CA ALA A 212 -5.50 29.86 15.23
C ALA A 212 -6.16 31.05 14.52
N ALA A 213 -6.48 30.92 13.23
CA ALA A 213 -7.17 31.96 12.47
C ALA A 213 -8.65 32.08 12.84
N ASP A 214 -9.25 31.03 13.42
CA ASP A 214 -10.68 30.96 13.71
C ASP A 214 -11.02 31.39 15.14
N PHE A 215 -10.02 31.61 16.00
CA PHE A 215 -10.20 31.90 17.42
C PHE A 215 -9.38 33.11 17.84
N ASP A 216 -10.02 34.10 18.45
CA ASP A 216 -9.30 35.17 19.14
C ASP A 216 -8.88 34.76 20.56
N ARG A 217 -8.17 35.64 21.28
CA ARG A 217 -7.72 35.36 22.65
C ARG A 217 -8.87 35.14 23.63
N GLN A 218 -9.99 35.82 23.44
CA GLN A 218 -11.16 35.73 24.29
C GLN A 218 -11.89 34.40 24.03
N ASP A 219 -12.04 34.02 22.77
CA ASP A 219 -12.60 32.74 22.34
C ASP A 219 -11.80 31.57 22.90
N MET A 220 -10.46 31.65 22.87
CA MET A 220 -9.58 30.64 23.45
C MET A 220 -9.77 30.49 24.97
N HIS A 221 -9.93 31.60 25.70
CA HIS A 221 -10.22 31.53 27.13
C HIS A 221 -11.59 30.91 27.38
N HIS A 222 -12.60 31.29 26.59
CA HIS A 222 -13.95 30.76 26.73
C HIS A 222 -13.99 29.25 26.44
N LEU A 223 -13.36 28.81 25.35
CA LEU A 223 -13.20 27.41 24.98
C LEU A 223 -12.57 26.61 26.12
N LYS A 224 -11.47 27.12 26.70
CA LYS A 224 -10.79 26.44 27.81
C LYS A 224 -11.74 26.23 28.99
N CYS A 225 -12.51 27.25 29.39
CA CYS A 225 -13.51 27.12 30.44
C CYS A 225 -14.58 26.07 30.11
N GLN A 226 -15.13 26.11 28.88
CA GLN A 226 -16.14 25.14 28.43
C GLN A 226 -15.61 23.69 28.47
N LEU A 227 -14.37 23.45 28.06
CA LEU A 227 -13.77 22.12 28.06
C LEU A 227 -13.61 21.55 29.47
N TYR A 228 -13.27 22.38 30.47
CA TYR A 228 -13.21 21.94 31.88
C TYR A 228 -14.59 21.58 32.44
N HIS A 229 -15.63 22.36 32.10
CA HIS A 229 -17.00 22.01 32.45
C HIS A 229 -17.41 20.68 31.81
N TYR A 230 -17.17 20.51 30.50
CA TYR A 230 -17.44 19.27 29.80
C TYR A 230 -16.71 18.06 30.40
N GLN A 231 -15.44 18.22 30.78
CA GLN A 231 -14.69 17.16 31.46
C GLN A 231 -15.35 16.72 32.77
N PHE A 232 -15.87 17.69 33.54
CA PHE A 232 -16.54 17.38 34.78
C PHE A 232 -17.90 16.70 34.56
N ASP A 233 -18.67 17.16 33.57
CA ASP A 233 -20.05 16.72 33.36
C ASP A 233 -20.16 15.39 32.59
N VAL A 234 -19.30 15.16 31.59
CA VAL A 234 -19.42 14.03 30.66
C VAL A 234 -18.40 12.93 30.95
N VAL A 235 -17.17 13.30 31.35
CA VAL A 235 -16.09 12.32 31.55
C VAL A 235 -16.14 11.70 32.96
N ARG A 236 -16.68 12.42 33.95
CA ARG A 236 -16.72 11.95 35.37
C ARG A 236 -18.08 11.43 35.83
N ASN A 237 -19.13 11.53 35.02
CA ASN A 237 -20.48 11.22 35.44
C ASN A 237 -20.92 9.88 34.84
N GLU A 238 -21.19 8.88 35.69
CA GLU A 238 -21.56 7.50 35.28
C GLU A 238 -22.91 7.38 34.55
N ARG A 239 -23.67 8.48 34.41
CA ARG A 239 -24.95 8.51 33.70
C ARG A 239 -24.81 8.61 32.17
N PHE A 240 -23.61 8.88 31.66
CA PHE A 240 -23.30 9.02 30.22
C PHE A 240 -22.24 8.02 29.77
#